data_AF-A0A921RJP3-F1
#
_entry.id   AF-A0A921RJP3-F1
#
_cell.length_a   1.000
_cell.length_b   1.000
_cell.length_c   1.000
_cell.angle_alpha   90.00
_cell.angle_beta   90.00
_cell.angle_gamma   90.00
#
_symmetry.space_group_name_H-M   'P 1'
#
loop_
_entity.id
_entity.type
_entity.pdbx_description
1 polymer ?
#
loop_
_entity_poly.entity_id
_entity_poly.type
_entity_poly.pdbx_seq_one_letter_code
_entity_poly.pdbx_strand_id
1 'polypeptide(L)'
;MSSSHTNDDDAPSPPASGTTGKDFVADDKDLESDEALWALYQRWCKFFNQERDHDEMVRRFPEFKETALSVDRVNKANLPYKFGFNDFADGKRST
;
A
#
# COMPACT_ATOMS: atom_id res chain seq x y z
N MET A 1 -19.68 -8.76 50.53
CA MET A 1 -18.49 -7.90 50.39
C MET A 1 -17.25 -8.78 50.38
N SER A 2 -16.69 -9.03 49.20
CA SER A 2 -15.24 -9.09 48.92
C SER A 2 -15.07 -9.52 47.48
N SER A 3 -14.49 -8.60 46.71
CA SER A 3 -14.07 -8.79 45.33
C SER A 3 -12.96 -9.83 45.25
N SER A 4 -13.02 -10.67 44.21
CA SER A 4 -11.82 -11.31 43.66
C SER A 4 -11.78 -10.92 42.19
N HIS A 5 -10.92 -9.95 41.88
CA HIS A 5 -10.55 -9.55 40.54
C HIS A 5 -9.44 -10.50 40.10
N THR A 6 -9.67 -11.27 39.04
CA THR A 6 -8.62 -12.00 38.33
C THR A 6 -8.66 -11.51 36.89
N ASN A 7 -7.58 -10.85 36.50
CA ASN A 7 -7.33 -10.40 35.14
C ASN A 7 -7.02 -11.62 34.28
N ASP A 8 -7.90 -11.93 33.33
CA ASP A 8 -7.59 -12.83 32.22
C ASP A 8 -7.06 -11.99 31.05
N ASP A 9 -5.93 -11.32 31.31
CA ASP A 9 -4.99 -10.81 30.30
C ASP A 9 -4.16 -11.99 29.78
N ASP A 10 -4.72 -12.85 28.93
CA ASP A 10 -3.94 -13.69 28.02
C ASP A 10 -4.82 -14.17 26.85
N ALA A 11 -5.40 -13.22 26.12
CA ALA A 11 -5.70 -13.50 24.73
C ALA A 11 -4.39 -13.34 23.97
N PRO A 12 -3.82 -14.39 23.35
CA PRO A 12 -2.69 -14.20 22.46
C PRO A 12 -3.15 -13.19 21.42
N SER A 13 -2.44 -12.06 21.37
CA SER A 13 -2.61 -11.09 20.31
C SER A 13 -2.64 -11.86 18.99
N PRO A 14 -3.56 -11.54 18.06
CA PRO A 14 -3.59 -12.21 16.77
C PRO A 14 -2.17 -12.18 16.22
N PRO A 15 -1.66 -13.29 15.65
CA PRO A 15 -0.32 -13.31 15.14
C PRO A 15 -0.19 -12.10 14.25
N ALA A 16 0.73 -11.19 14.60
CA ALA A 16 1.15 -10.15 13.68
C ALA A 16 1.34 -10.88 12.36
N SER A 17 0.54 -10.54 11.35
CA SER A 17 0.57 -11.17 10.04
C SER A 17 1.95 -10.93 9.45
N GLY A 18 2.93 -11.71 9.91
CA GLY A 18 4.23 -11.91 9.33
C GLY A 18 4.04 -12.85 8.17
N THR A 19 3.26 -12.42 7.18
CA THR A 19 3.42 -12.93 5.84
C THR A 19 4.60 -12.17 5.28
N THR A 20 5.75 -12.82 5.17
CA THR A 20 6.93 -12.32 4.44
C THR A 20 6.62 -12.25 2.94
N GLY A 21 5.64 -11.44 2.54
CA GLY A 21 5.45 -10.94 1.20
C GLY A 21 6.12 -9.58 1.14
N LYS A 22 6.98 -9.33 0.15
CA LYS A 22 7.63 -8.02 0.00
C LYS A 22 6.55 -6.94 -0.10
N ASP A 23 6.53 -5.98 0.81
CA ASP A 23 5.70 -4.79 0.59
C ASP A 23 6.17 -4.08 -0.69
N PHE A 24 5.22 -3.62 -1.50
CA PHE A 24 5.55 -2.77 -2.64
C PHE A 24 5.76 -1.34 -2.13
N VAL A 25 6.99 -0.85 -2.25
CA VAL A 25 7.40 0.47 -1.78
C VAL A 25 7.92 1.26 -2.97
N ALA A 26 7.42 2.49 -3.14
CA ALA A 26 7.98 3.46 -4.06
C ALA A 26 9.18 4.15 -3.39
N ASP A 27 10.24 4.38 -4.16
CA ASP A 27 11.35 5.21 -3.71
C ASP A 27 11.19 6.67 -4.16
N ASP A 28 11.98 7.60 -3.60
CA ASP A 28 11.87 9.02 -3.92
C ASP A 28 12.06 9.29 -5.43
N LYS A 29 12.92 8.50 -6.09
CA LYS A 29 13.25 8.64 -7.51
C LYS A 29 12.08 8.28 -8.41
N ASP A 30 11.24 7.34 -7.97
CA ASP A 30 10.02 6.95 -8.67
C ASP A 30 8.97 8.07 -8.75
N LEU A 31 9.11 9.12 -7.94
CA LEU A 31 8.17 10.22 -7.83
C LEU A 31 8.67 11.53 -8.48
N GLU A 32 9.89 11.53 -9.02
CA GLU A 32 10.57 12.74 -9.53
C GLU A 32 10.00 13.23 -10.87
N SER A 33 9.39 12.35 -11.67
CA SER A 33 8.79 12.71 -12.96
C SER A 33 7.64 11.78 -13.36
N ASP A 34 6.89 12.18 -14.39
CA ASP A 34 5.80 11.36 -14.92
C ASP A 34 6.32 10.07 -15.56
N GLU A 35 7.50 10.09 -16.17
CA GLU A 35 8.16 8.90 -16.72
C GLU A 35 8.58 7.92 -15.61
N ALA A 36 9.09 8.44 -14.48
CA ALA A 36 9.45 7.64 -13.32
C ALA A 36 8.20 7.01 -12.67
N LEU A 37 7.13 7.79 -12.51
CA LEU A 37 5.83 7.31 -12.03
C LEU A 37 5.23 6.26 -12.96
N TRP A 38 5.40 6.42 -14.27
CA TRP A 38 4.95 5.42 -15.23
C TRP A 38 5.73 4.10 -15.09
N ALA A 39 7.05 4.17 -14.91
CA ALA A 39 7.87 3.00 -14.63
C ALA A 39 7.48 2.32 -13.29
N LEU A 40 7.18 3.11 -12.26
CA LEU A 40 6.62 2.61 -11.00
C LEU A 40 5.30 1.89 -11.21
N TYR A 41 4.39 2.47 -12.02
CA TYR A 41 3.09 1.86 -12.33
C TYR A 41 3.25 0.51 -13.05
N GLN A 42 4.19 0.40 -13.97
CA GLN A 42 4.52 -0.87 -14.63
C GLN A 42 5.07 -1.92 -13.65
N ARG A 43 5.93 -1.52 -12.70
CA ARG A 43 6.43 -2.44 -11.66
C ARG A 43 5.31 -2.85 -10.71
N TRP A 44 4.41 -1.93 -10.36
CA TRP A 44 3.24 -2.20 -9.54
C TRP A 44 2.30 -3.21 -10.20
N CYS A 45 1.99 -3.04 -11.50
CA CYS A 45 1.17 -4.01 -12.24
C CYS A 45 1.79 -5.41 -12.23
N LYS A 46 3.11 -5.52 -12.43
CA LYS A 46 3.82 -6.81 -12.37
C LYS A 46 3.82 -7.41 -10.97
N PHE A 47 3.97 -6.59 -9.93
CA PHE A 47 4.03 -7.03 -8.55
C PHE A 47 2.68 -7.60 -8.07
N PHE A 48 1.57 -6.93 -8.42
CA PHE A 48 0.22 -7.34 -8.04
C PHE A 48 -0.48 -8.22 -9.09
N ASN A 49 0.25 -8.73 -10.08
CA ASN A 49 -0.29 -9.53 -11.19
C ASN A 49 -1.52 -8.90 -11.87
N GLN A 50 -1.49 -7.58 -12.04
CA GLN A 50 -2.59 -6.85 -12.64
C GLN A 50 -2.46 -6.86 -14.17
N GLU A 51 -3.37 -7.55 -14.83
CA GLU A 51 -3.49 -7.53 -16.28
C GLU A 51 -4.21 -6.26 -16.73
N ARG A 52 -3.46 -5.35 -17.37
CA ARG A 52 -3.99 -4.13 -18.01
C ARG A 52 -3.33 -3.94 -19.36
N ASP A 53 -4.12 -3.59 -20.35
CA ASP A 53 -3.58 -3.11 -21.61
C ASP A 53 -3.02 -1.68 -21.48
N HIS A 54 -2.26 -1.26 -22.48
CA HIS A 54 -1.60 0.05 -22.45
C HIS A 54 -2.60 1.21 -22.36
N ASP A 55 -3.71 1.14 -23.10
CA ASP A 55 -4.73 2.20 -23.12
C ASP A 55 -5.47 2.29 -21.77
N GLU A 56 -5.70 1.14 -21.14
CA GLU A 56 -6.25 1.01 -19.81
C GLU A 56 -5.32 1.64 -18.77
N MET A 57 -4.02 1.39 -18.87
CA MET A 57 -3.01 2.00 -18.02
C MET A 57 -2.94 3.52 -18.24
N VAL A 58 -2.93 4.00 -19.48
CA VAL A 58 -2.91 5.44 -19.78
C VAL A 58 -4.12 6.15 -19.16
N ARG A 59 -5.31 5.54 -19.22
CA ARG A 59 -6.54 6.10 -18.62
C ARG A 59 -6.47 6.19 -17.09
N ARG A 60 -5.81 5.24 -16.44
CA ARG A 60 -5.74 5.15 -14.96
C ARG A 60 -4.50 5.78 -14.35
N PHE A 61 -3.52 6.12 -15.16
CA PHE A 61 -2.28 6.73 -14.70
C PHE A 61 -2.47 7.96 -13.80
N PRO A 62 -3.43 8.88 -14.06
CA PRO A 62 -3.68 9.99 -13.14
C PRO A 62 -4.08 9.55 -11.73
N GLU A 63 -4.95 8.53 -11.61
CA GLU A 63 -5.39 7.98 -10.31
C GLU A 63 -4.22 7.31 -9.57
N PHE A 64 -3.40 6.56 -10.31
CA PHE A 64 -2.21 5.93 -9.77
C PHE A 64 -1.21 6.96 -9.23
N LYS A 65 -1.00 8.05 -9.97
CA LYS A 65 -0.12 9.16 -9.57
C LYS A 65 -0.59 9.80 -8.26
N GLU A 66 -1.87 10.13 -8.15
CA GLU A 66 -2.43 10.72 -6.91
C GLU A 66 -2.27 9.79 -5.71
N THR A 67 -2.47 8.48 -5.92
CA THR A 67 -2.24 7.47 -4.88
C THR A 67 -0.77 7.41 -4.47
N ALA A 68 0.16 7.36 -5.43
CA ALA A 68 1.58 7.29 -5.17
C ALA A 68 2.09 8.50 -4.36
N LEU A 69 1.67 9.70 -4.74
CA LEU A 69 2.01 10.93 -4.03
C LEU A 69 1.38 10.99 -2.63
N SER A 70 0.16 10.48 -2.48
CA SER A 70 -0.52 10.40 -1.18
C SER A 70 0.18 9.43 -0.23
N VAL A 71 0.58 8.26 -0.72
CA VAL A 71 1.36 7.26 0.03
C VAL A 71 2.68 7.86 0.49
N ASP A 72 3.42 8.52 -0.41
CA ASP A 72 4.68 9.19 -0.09
C ASP A 72 4.50 10.27 0.99
N ARG A 73 3.50 11.14 0.83
CA ARG A 73 3.19 12.19 1.79
C ARG A 73 2.89 11.64 3.18
N VAL A 74 2.09 10.58 3.28
CA VAL A 74 1.75 9.93 4.55
C VAL A 74 2.98 9.24 5.15
N ASN A 75 3.81 8.59 4.32
CA ASN A 75 5.02 7.92 4.76
C ASN A 75 6.12 8.88 5.21
N LYS A 76 6.18 10.09 4.63
CA LYS A 76 7.06 11.18 5.08
C LYS A 76 6.50 11.94 6.28
N ALA A 77 5.20 11.86 6.53
CA ALA A 77 4.63 12.37 7.76
C ALA A 77 5.13 11.53 8.95
N ASN A 78 5.41 12.21 10.08
CA ASN A 78 5.84 11.57 11.32
C ASN A 78 4.64 10.91 12.05
N LEU A 79 3.90 10.08 11.33
CA LEU A 79 2.73 9.36 11.80
C LEU A 79 3.14 7.97 12.31
N PRO A 80 2.42 7.42 13.30
CA PRO A 80 2.73 6.10 13.86
C PRO A 80 2.38 4.93 12.93
N TYR A 81 1.83 5.21 11.74
CA TYR A 81 1.49 4.22 10.72
C TYR A 81 2.08 4.61 9.37
N LYS A 82 2.29 3.62 8.50
CA LYS A 82 2.72 3.78 7.12
C LYS A 82 1.62 3.28 6.19
N PHE A 83 1.48 3.92 5.04
CA PHE A 83 0.61 3.44 3.97
C PHE A 83 1.45 2.64 2.98
N GLY A 84 1.00 1.42 2.68
CA GLY A 84 1.58 0.60 1.62
C GLY A 84 0.78 0.76 0.34
N PHE A 85 1.42 0.51 -0.81
CA PHE A 85 0.67 0.29 -2.04
C PHE A 85 -0.12 -1.02 -1.90
N ASN A 86 -1.41 -0.96 -2.21
CA ASN A 86 -2.24 -2.15 -2.38
C ASN A 86 -2.50 -2.40 -3.87
N ASP A 87 -3.21 -3.48 -4.18
CA ASP A 87 -3.64 -3.88 -5.53
C ASP A 87 -4.72 -2.96 -6.13
N PHE A 88 -5.20 -1.97 -5.37
CA PHE A 88 -6.20 -0.98 -5.77
C PHE A 88 -5.61 0.41 -6.07
N ALA A 89 -4.29 0.54 -6.15
CA ALA A 89 -3.62 1.85 -6.23
C ALA A 89 -3.99 2.70 -7.46
N ASP A 90 -4.64 2.12 -8.47
CA ASP A 90 -5.12 2.83 -9.67
C ASP A 90 -6.66 2.91 -9.76
N GLY A 91 -7.34 2.65 -8.64
CA GLY A 91 -8.79 2.80 -8.49
C GLY A 91 -9.64 1.65 -9.06
N LYS A 92 -9.07 0.66 -9.75
CA LYS A 92 -9.82 -0.53 -10.18
C LYS A 92 -10.02 -1.46 -8.99
N ARG A 93 -11.27 -1.88 -8.72
CA ARG A 93 -11.50 -2.98 -7.78
C ARG A 93 -11.09 -4.30 -8.44
N SER A 94 -10.18 -5.04 -7.82
CA SER A 94 -9.90 -6.44 -8.15
C SER A 94 -11.23 -7.21 -8.13
N THR A 95 -11.72 -7.62 -9.31
CA THR A 95 -12.94 -8.43 -9.50
C THR A 95 -12.59 -9.90 -9.57
#